data_AF-A0A1I6SLV4-F1
#
_entry.id   AF-A0A1I6SLV4-F1
#
_cell.length_a   1.000
_cell.length_b   1.000
_cell.length_c   1.000
_cell.angle_alpha   90.00
_cell.angle_beta   90.00
_cell.angle_gamma   90.00
#
_symmetry.space_group_name_H-M   'P 1'
#
loop_
_entity.id
_entity.type
_entity.pdbx_description
1 polymer ?
#
loop_
_entity_poly.entity_id
_entity_poly.type
_entity_poly.pdbx_seq_one_letter_code
_entity_poly.pdbx_strand_id
1 'polypeptide(L)'
;MIVFTYDNTFDGLLSCVFFAYEQRKFPDLILSEFDQKPLFIDEQYYVDTEKEKSKRVWKGLEKKISKFAQNMLLSVWLSELPETAMLLFRYIRKNIDHPQGIEMNFGDDDVLRIKDIAQKVATDARKLTQFIRFQETADGIWFAPVSPRYNVLSLIVPHFRSRYTTQPWIIYDTGRNVGLYYDTRTVQEISFSQKDLAELKSGKLDNEKLSGEEAFFQQLWKEYFRSITIKERINLKLQRQHMPKRYWKYLPEIQ
;
A
#
# COMPACT_ATOMS: atom_id res chain seq x y z
N MET A 1 0.02 -27.33 17.06
CA MET A 1 0.69 -26.19 16.40
C MET A 1 1.02 -25.11 17.42
N ILE A 2 2.14 -24.43 17.21
CA ILE A 2 2.53 -23.23 17.96
C ILE A 2 2.00 -22.01 17.22
N VAL A 3 1.20 -21.18 17.89
CA VAL A 3 0.61 -19.96 17.31
C VAL A 3 1.13 -18.73 18.04
N PHE A 4 1.61 -17.76 17.27
CA PHE A 4 1.91 -16.42 17.80
C PHE A 4 0.78 -15.46 17.43
N THR A 5 0.34 -14.65 18.39
CA THR A 5 -0.61 -13.55 18.18
C THR A 5 0.03 -12.21 18.52
N TYR A 6 -0.27 -11.18 17.73
CA TYR A 6 0.30 -9.84 17.88
C TYR A 6 -0.63 -8.74 17.32
N ASP A 7 -0.24 -7.48 17.52
CA ASP A 7 -1.02 -6.27 17.21
C ASP A 7 -1.15 -5.92 15.72
N ASN A 8 -0.66 -6.78 14.82
CA ASN A 8 -0.64 -6.56 13.36
C ASN A 8 0.18 -5.34 12.90
N THR A 9 1.19 -4.92 13.67
CA THR A 9 2.14 -3.88 13.26
C THR A 9 3.45 -4.47 12.73
N PHE A 10 4.16 -3.74 11.88
CA PHE A 10 5.46 -4.21 11.38
C PHE A 10 6.47 -4.44 12.51
N ASP A 11 6.48 -3.55 13.51
CA ASP A 11 7.32 -3.69 14.70
C ASP A 11 6.93 -4.91 15.56
N GLY A 12 5.63 -5.21 15.66
CA GLY A 12 5.14 -6.41 16.32
C GLY A 12 5.58 -7.69 15.61
N LEU A 13 5.54 -7.72 14.27
CA LEU A 13 6.07 -8.85 13.50
C LEU A 13 7.57 -9.07 13.75
N LEU A 14 8.36 -8.01 13.82
CA LEU A 14 9.79 -8.11 14.15
C LEU A 14 10.01 -8.55 15.61
N SER A 15 9.11 -8.15 16.53
CA SER A 15 9.12 -8.63 17.91
C SER A 15 8.81 -10.13 17.99
N CYS A 16 7.90 -10.66 17.16
CA CYS A 16 7.68 -12.10 17.00
C CYS A 16 8.93 -12.85 16.55
N VAL A 17 9.69 -12.27 15.60
CA VAL A 17 10.99 -12.83 15.19
C VAL A 17 11.94 -12.89 16.38
N PHE A 18 12.09 -11.78 17.12
CA PHE A 18 12.97 -11.74 18.29
C PHE A 18 12.58 -12.79 19.34
N PHE A 19 11.29 -12.83 19.69
CA PHE A 19 10.72 -13.77 20.65
C PHE A 19 11.00 -15.23 20.26
N ALA A 20 10.88 -15.56 18.97
CA ALA A 20 11.16 -16.90 18.49
C ALA A 20 12.59 -17.38 18.78
N TYR A 21 13.57 -16.50 18.56
CA TYR A 21 14.98 -16.79 18.85
C TYR A 21 15.30 -16.78 20.35
N GLU A 22 14.68 -15.88 21.12
CA GLU A 22 14.87 -15.78 22.56
C GLU A 22 14.36 -17.04 23.29
N GLN A 23 13.15 -17.47 22.97
CA GLN A 23 12.51 -18.63 23.60
C GLN A 23 12.85 -19.96 22.91
N ARG A 24 13.56 -19.91 21.77
CA ARG A 24 13.82 -21.06 20.88
C ARG A 24 12.53 -21.80 20.47
N LYS A 25 11.44 -21.05 20.30
CA LYS A 25 10.13 -21.55 19.84
C LYS A 25 9.78 -20.88 18.53
N PHE A 26 9.47 -21.68 17.51
CA PHE A 26 9.14 -21.16 16.18
C PHE A 26 7.66 -21.41 15.90
N PRO A 27 6.90 -20.39 15.47
CA PRO A 27 5.47 -20.53 15.20
C PRO A 27 5.25 -21.31 13.91
N ASP A 28 4.17 -22.11 13.90
CA ASP A 28 3.58 -22.65 12.68
C ASP A 28 2.69 -21.60 12.00
N LEU A 29 2.09 -20.70 12.80
CA LEU A 29 1.17 -19.67 12.35
C LEU A 29 1.36 -18.37 13.15
N ILE A 30 1.33 -17.24 12.44
CA ILE A 30 1.31 -15.90 13.03
C ILE A 30 -0.02 -15.27 12.65
N LEU A 31 -0.78 -14.83 13.66
CA LEU A 31 -2.12 -14.27 13.51
C LEU A 31 -2.20 -12.89 14.15
N SER A 32 -3.02 -12.02 13.58
CA SER A 32 -3.48 -10.83 14.28
C SER A 32 -4.35 -11.24 15.47
N GLU A 33 -4.40 -10.42 16.51
CA GLU A 33 -5.34 -10.57 17.64
C GLU A 33 -6.81 -10.68 17.20
N PHE A 34 -7.15 -10.07 16.06
CA PHE A 34 -8.50 -10.05 15.50
C PHE A 34 -8.79 -11.23 14.57
N ASP A 35 -7.80 -12.04 14.21
CA ASP A 35 -7.99 -13.16 13.30
C ASP A 35 -8.68 -14.34 14.01
N GLN A 36 -9.45 -15.10 13.23
CA GLN A 36 -10.06 -16.33 13.74
C GLN A 36 -8.97 -17.36 14.04
N LYS A 37 -8.96 -17.82 15.29
CA LYS A 37 -8.01 -18.83 15.76
C LYS A 37 -8.40 -20.22 15.26
N PRO A 38 -7.43 -21.07 14.89
CA PRO A 38 -7.69 -22.46 14.53
C PRO A 38 -8.17 -23.26 15.75
N LEU A 39 -8.87 -24.37 15.49
CA LEU A 39 -9.47 -25.22 16.54
C LEU A 39 -8.45 -25.98 17.38
N PHE A 40 -7.31 -26.37 16.79
CA PHE A 40 -6.30 -27.21 17.44
C PHE A 40 -5.01 -26.42 17.67
N ILE A 41 -4.83 -25.86 18.86
CA ILE A 41 -3.63 -25.11 19.25
C ILE A 41 -2.97 -25.85 20.41
N ASP A 42 -1.68 -26.16 20.27
CA ASP A 42 -0.91 -26.82 21.34
C ASP A 42 -0.32 -25.78 22.28
N GLU A 43 0.26 -24.72 21.69
CA GLU A 43 0.84 -23.61 22.44
C GLU A 43 0.44 -22.28 21.77
N GLN A 44 0.04 -21.31 22.59
CA GLN A 44 -0.27 -19.96 22.15
C GLN A 44 0.60 -18.95 22.89
N TYR A 45 1.24 -18.07 22.13
CA TYR A 45 2.01 -16.94 22.66
C TYR A 45 1.44 -15.63 22.14
N TYR A 46 1.15 -14.74 23.07
CA TYR A 46 0.91 -13.34 22.76
C TYR A 46 2.23 -12.59 22.82
N VAL A 47 2.60 -11.92 21.74
CA VAL A 47 3.88 -11.20 21.63
C VAL A 47 3.60 -9.71 21.63
N ASP A 48 4.02 -9.04 22.70
CA ASP A 48 3.96 -7.59 22.81
C ASP A 48 4.93 -6.91 21.82
N THR A 49 4.48 -5.79 21.26
CA THR A 49 5.31 -4.96 20.38
C THR A 49 6.33 -4.18 21.19
N GLU A 50 7.59 -4.59 21.11
CA GLU A 50 8.70 -3.95 21.78
C GLU A 50 9.63 -3.28 20.77
N LYS A 51 9.57 -1.95 20.68
CA LYS A 51 10.34 -1.16 19.70
C LYS A 51 11.85 -1.44 19.75
N GLU A 52 12.43 -1.65 20.92
CA GLU A 52 13.87 -1.93 21.04
C GLU A 52 14.24 -3.33 20.51
N LYS A 53 13.39 -4.33 20.72
CA LYS A 53 13.55 -5.68 20.14
C LYS A 53 13.38 -5.65 18.62
N SER A 54 12.33 -4.98 18.13
CA SER A 54 12.09 -4.75 16.69
C SER A 54 13.31 -4.12 16.02
N LYS A 55 13.82 -2.99 16.55
CA LYS A 55 15.02 -2.31 16.03
C LYS A 55 16.25 -3.21 15.99
N ARG A 56 16.42 -4.08 16.99
CA ARG A 56 17.57 -5.02 17.04
C ARG A 56 17.48 -6.06 15.92
N VAL A 57 16.29 -6.62 15.69
CA VAL A 57 16.05 -7.53 14.56
C VAL A 57 16.30 -6.81 13.24
N TRP A 58 15.74 -5.61 13.07
CA TRP A 58 15.92 -4.81 11.86
C TRP A 58 17.39 -4.48 11.58
N LYS A 59 18.15 -4.02 12.58
CA LYS A 59 19.60 -3.78 12.46
C LYS A 59 20.40 -5.04 12.14
N GLY A 60 19.98 -6.19 12.66
CA GLY A 60 20.57 -7.48 12.31
C GLY A 60 20.33 -7.83 10.84
N LEU A 61 19.11 -7.60 10.38
CA LEU A 61 18.70 -7.83 9.00
C LEU A 61 19.41 -6.89 8.03
N GLU A 62 19.57 -5.60 8.36
CA GLU A 62 20.29 -4.62 7.55
C GLU A 62 21.73 -5.01 7.23
N LYS A 63 22.38 -5.78 8.12
CA LYS A 63 23.74 -6.30 7.90
C LYS A 63 23.77 -7.56 7.03
N LYS A 64 22.65 -8.26 6.92
CA LYS A 64 22.53 -9.56 6.24
C LYS A 64 21.99 -9.45 4.83
N ILE A 65 21.10 -8.49 4.56
CA ILE A 65 20.43 -8.36 3.25
C ILE A 65 20.65 -6.98 2.64
N SER A 66 20.69 -6.94 1.30
CA SER A 66 20.83 -5.71 0.53
C SER A 66 19.66 -4.72 0.73
N LYS A 67 19.89 -3.44 0.42
CA LYS A 67 18.82 -2.42 0.49
C LYS A 67 17.64 -2.75 -0.42
N PHE A 68 17.90 -3.39 -1.56
CA PHE A 68 16.86 -3.87 -2.45
C PHE A 68 15.94 -4.90 -1.76
N ALA A 69 16.53 -5.88 -1.07
CA ALA A 69 15.77 -6.90 -0.35
C ALA A 69 14.99 -6.31 0.83
N GLN A 70 15.54 -5.32 1.54
CA GLN A 70 14.82 -4.58 2.57
C GLN A 70 13.58 -3.88 2.00
N ASN A 71 13.72 -3.19 0.87
CA ASN A 71 12.59 -2.52 0.20
C ASN A 71 11.55 -3.51 -0.31
N MET A 72 11.99 -4.68 -0.78
CA MET A 72 11.12 -5.78 -1.20
C MET A 72 10.28 -6.29 -0.01
N LEU A 73 10.92 -6.52 1.13
CA LEU A 73 10.27 -6.93 2.38
C LEU A 73 9.22 -5.91 2.83
N LEU A 74 9.57 -4.63 2.87
CA LEU A 74 8.64 -3.56 3.23
C LEU A 74 7.49 -3.45 2.22
N SER A 75 7.77 -3.65 0.92
CA SER A 75 6.72 -3.68 -0.11
C SER A 75 5.75 -4.85 0.10
N VAL A 76 6.24 -6.02 0.50
CA VAL A 76 5.40 -7.18 0.82
C VAL A 76 4.56 -6.93 2.06
N TRP A 77 5.08 -6.24 3.08
CA TRP A 77 4.29 -5.80 4.23
C TRP A 77 3.08 -4.95 3.80
N LEU A 78 3.29 -4.00 2.88
CA LEU A 78 2.23 -3.14 2.33
C LEU A 78 1.19 -3.87 1.46
N SER A 79 1.35 -5.17 1.20
CA SER A 79 0.37 -5.97 0.46
C SER A 79 -0.87 -6.34 1.27
N GLU A 80 -0.79 -6.35 2.61
CA GLU A 80 -1.90 -6.72 3.50
C GLU A 80 -2.57 -8.08 3.16
N LEU A 81 -1.82 -9.00 2.55
CA LEU A 81 -2.31 -10.35 2.30
C LEU A 81 -2.30 -11.18 3.59
N PRO A 82 -3.26 -12.11 3.79
CA PRO A 82 -3.33 -12.92 5.02
C PRO A 82 -2.04 -13.73 5.31
N GLU A 83 -1.34 -14.16 4.27
CA GLU A 83 -0.10 -14.94 4.38
C GLU A 83 1.16 -14.10 4.68
N THR A 84 1.06 -12.76 4.62
CA THR A 84 2.21 -11.85 4.65
C THR A 84 3.02 -12.00 5.93
N ALA A 85 2.39 -12.06 7.11
CA ALA A 85 3.08 -12.13 8.38
C ALA A 85 3.98 -13.38 8.47
N MET A 86 3.42 -14.56 8.20
CA MET A 86 4.17 -15.81 8.26
C MET A 86 5.21 -15.93 7.13
N LEU A 87 4.88 -15.46 5.92
CA LEU A 87 5.81 -15.45 4.79
C LEU A 87 7.05 -14.60 5.10
N LEU A 88 6.84 -13.40 5.64
CA LEU A 88 7.92 -12.50 6.03
C LEU A 88 8.73 -13.08 7.20
N PHE A 89 8.09 -13.70 8.18
CA PHE A 89 8.78 -14.39 9.27
C PHE A 89 9.72 -15.48 8.75
N ARG A 90 9.24 -16.35 7.86
CA ARG A 90 10.07 -17.41 7.25
C ARG A 90 11.24 -16.82 6.47
N TYR A 91 11.00 -15.79 5.66
CA TYR A 91 12.05 -15.14 4.90
C TYR A 91 13.11 -14.48 5.77
N ILE A 92 12.70 -13.74 6.81
CA ILE A 92 13.62 -13.11 7.77
C ILE A 92 14.47 -14.19 8.45
N ARG A 93 13.82 -15.24 8.96
CA ARG A 93 14.50 -16.37 9.59
C ARG A 93 15.54 -17.01 8.67
N LYS A 94 15.16 -17.35 7.43
CA LYS A 94 16.10 -17.97 6.48
C LYS A 94 17.31 -17.07 6.20
N ASN A 95 17.14 -15.76 6.14
CA ASN A 95 18.25 -14.81 5.94
C ASN A 95 19.13 -14.63 7.18
N ILE A 96 18.56 -14.72 8.39
CA ILE A 96 19.31 -14.65 9.65
C ILE A 96 20.11 -15.94 9.87
N ASP A 97 19.47 -17.10 9.70
CA ASP A 97 20.04 -18.42 9.96
C ASP A 97 21.13 -18.78 8.93
N HIS A 98 21.01 -18.30 7.68
CA HIS A 98 22.00 -18.58 6.65
C HIS A 98 23.26 -17.70 6.81
N PRO A 99 24.49 -18.26 6.71
CA PRO A 99 25.72 -17.50 6.89
C PRO A 99 25.83 -16.30 5.94
N GLN A 100 25.49 -16.51 4.67
CA GLN A 100 25.61 -15.52 3.58
C GLN A 100 24.28 -14.83 3.20
N GLY A 101 23.16 -15.14 3.88
CA GLY A 101 21.82 -14.74 3.41
C GLY A 101 21.33 -15.64 2.26
N ILE A 102 20.02 -15.61 1.99
CA ILE A 102 19.40 -16.30 0.85
C ILE A 102 18.45 -15.37 0.09
N GLU A 103 18.65 -14.07 0.21
CA GLU A 103 17.67 -13.03 -0.11
C GLU A 103 17.26 -13.01 -1.59
N MET A 104 18.09 -13.59 -2.46
CA MET A 104 17.88 -13.73 -3.91
C MET A 104 17.90 -15.19 -4.39
N ASN A 105 17.81 -16.18 -3.48
CA ASN A 105 17.71 -17.57 -3.89
C ASN A 105 16.31 -17.85 -4.46
N PHE A 106 16.10 -17.60 -5.76
CA PHE A 106 14.81 -17.81 -6.43
C PHE A 106 14.42 -19.28 -6.64
N GLY A 107 15.26 -20.23 -6.20
CA GLY A 107 14.87 -21.64 -6.07
C GLY A 107 14.07 -21.93 -4.80
N ASP A 108 14.03 -20.99 -3.85
CA ASP A 108 13.24 -21.10 -2.63
C ASP A 108 11.83 -20.49 -2.83
N ASP A 109 10.79 -21.24 -2.47
CA ASP A 109 9.40 -20.84 -2.68
C ASP A 109 9.01 -19.55 -1.92
N ASP A 110 9.55 -19.34 -0.72
CA ASP A 110 9.25 -18.13 0.07
C ASP A 110 9.87 -16.89 -0.58
N VAL A 111 11.11 -17.02 -1.08
CA VAL A 111 11.81 -15.93 -1.79
C VAL A 111 11.10 -15.60 -3.10
N LEU A 112 10.69 -16.61 -3.87
CA LEU A 112 9.92 -16.43 -5.10
C LEU A 112 8.59 -15.72 -4.82
N ARG A 113 7.88 -16.16 -3.78
CA ARG A 113 6.57 -15.58 -3.41
C ARG A 113 6.70 -14.12 -2.96
N ILE A 114 7.71 -13.79 -2.18
CA ILE A 114 8.02 -12.42 -1.78
C ILE A 114 8.27 -11.53 -2.99
N LYS A 115 9.07 -12.00 -3.95
CA LYS A 115 9.34 -11.26 -5.19
C LYS A 115 8.05 -11.00 -5.99
N ASP A 116 7.20 -12.00 -6.15
CA ASP A 116 5.93 -11.88 -6.88
C ASP A 116 5.01 -10.84 -6.22
N ILE A 117 4.84 -10.91 -4.90
CA ILE A 117 4.03 -9.94 -4.16
C ILE A 117 4.62 -8.53 -4.28
N ALA A 118 5.92 -8.36 -4.06
CA ALA A 118 6.57 -7.06 -4.18
C ALA A 118 6.42 -6.45 -5.58
N GLN A 119 6.51 -7.26 -6.64
CA GLN A 119 6.31 -6.80 -8.02
C GLN A 119 4.86 -6.34 -8.27
N LYS A 120 3.87 -7.04 -7.69
CA LYS A 120 2.46 -6.66 -7.75
C LYS A 120 2.20 -5.34 -7.03
N VAL A 121 2.75 -5.17 -5.82
CA VAL A 121 2.65 -3.92 -5.04
C VAL A 121 3.28 -2.75 -5.78
N ALA A 122 4.51 -2.91 -6.29
CA ALA A 122 5.20 -1.88 -7.06
C ALA A 122 4.45 -1.52 -8.37
N THR A 123 3.81 -2.50 -9.01
CA THR A 123 2.99 -2.26 -10.21
C THR A 123 1.72 -1.50 -9.87
N ASP A 124 1.09 -1.80 -8.73
CA ASP A 124 -0.08 -1.06 -8.26
C ASP A 124 0.27 0.40 -7.94
N ALA A 125 1.38 0.64 -7.23
CA ALA A 125 1.89 1.98 -6.96
C ALA A 125 2.14 2.78 -8.24
N ARG A 126 2.84 2.18 -9.22
CA ARG A 126 3.12 2.81 -10.52
C ARG A 126 1.83 3.13 -11.29
N LYS A 127 0.85 2.21 -11.27
CA LYS A 127 -0.45 2.42 -11.91
C LYS A 127 -1.22 3.55 -11.23
N LEU A 128 -1.16 3.62 -9.90
CA LEU A 128 -1.78 4.68 -9.13
C LEU A 128 -1.22 6.05 -9.52
N THR A 129 0.12 6.18 -9.61
CA THR A 129 0.78 7.39 -10.10
C THR A 129 0.30 7.84 -11.48
N GLN A 130 -0.01 6.89 -12.38
CA GLN A 130 -0.46 7.20 -13.75
C GLN A 130 -1.93 7.65 -13.83
N PHE A 131 -2.78 7.13 -12.94
CA PHE A 131 -4.24 7.28 -13.04
C PHE A 131 -4.86 8.23 -12.01
N ILE A 132 -4.08 8.75 -11.06
CA ILE A 132 -4.56 9.82 -10.18
C ILE A 132 -5.02 11.01 -11.04
N ARG A 133 -6.20 11.52 -10.68
CA ARG A 133 -6.77 12.77 -11.16
C ARG A 133 -7.11 13.59 -9.94
N PHE A 134 -6.64 14.82 -9.92
CA PHE A 134 -7.00 15.76 -8.89
C PHE A 134 -8.24 16.55 -9.32
N GLN A 135 -9.03 16.94 -8.32
CA GLN A 135 -10.13 17.88 -8.41
C GLN A 135 -9.80 19.02 -7.44
N GLU A 136 -9.91 20.27 -7.89
CA GLU A 136 -9.68 21.42 -7.01
C GLU A 136 -10.88 21.62 -6.07
N THR A 137 -10.63 21.66 -4.76
CA THR A 137 -11.66 21.98 -3.77
C THR A 137 -11.85 23.49 -3.63
N ALA A 138 -12.98 23.92 -3.06
CA ALA A 138 -13.26 25.34 -2.81
C ALA A 138 -12.18 26.02 -1.92
N ASP A 139 -11.50 25.25 -1.08
CA ASP A 139 -10.42 25.72 -0.21
C ASP A 139 -9.04 25.76 -0.91
N GLY A 140 -8.97 25.49 -2.22
CA GLY A 140 -7.73 25.51 -3.01
C GLY A 140 -6.82 24.30 -2.78
N ILE A 141 -7.35 23.18 -2.27
CA ILE A 141 -6.62 21.93 -2.07
C ILE A 141 -6.94 20.98 -3.23
N TRP A 142 -5.90 20.37 -3.80
CA TRP A 142 -6.07 19.39 -4.87
C TRP A 142 -6.39 18.02 -4.29
N PHE A 143 -7.63 17.56 -4.45
CA PHE A 143 -8.10 16.31 -3.89
C PHE A 143 -8.16 15.19 -4.92
N ALA A 144 -7.61 14.02 -4.61
CA ALA A 144 -7.62 12.83 -5.45
C ALA A 144 -8.13 11.60 -4.67
N PRO A 145 -9.39 11.18 -4.88
CA PRO A 145 -9.88 9.93 -4.34
C PRO A 145 -9.32 8.74 -5.12
N VAL A 146 -8.86 7.73 -4.41
CA VAL A 146 -8.29 6.51 -4.98
C VAL A 146 -8.79 5.26 -4.26
N SER A 147 -8.57 4.10 -4.89
CA SER A 147 -8.87 2.78 -4.30
C SER A 147 -7.85 1.76 -4.84
N PRO A 148 -6.58 1.83 -4.38
CA PRO A 148 -5.57 0.87 -4.75
C PRO A 148 -5.87 -0.53 -4.17
N ARG A 149 -5.27 -1.56 -4.76
CA ARG A 149 -5.39 -2.94 -4.23
C ARG A 149 -4.57 -3.09 -2.97
N TYR A 150 -3.36 -2.55 -2.97
CA TYR A 150 -2.42 -2.64 -1.87
C TYR A 150 -2.25 -1.27 -1.19
N ASN A 151 -1.67 -1.25 0.00
CA ASN A 151 -1.44 -0.03 0.78
C ASN A 151 -0.21 0.74 0.25
N VAL A 152 -0.37 1.35 -0.92
CA VAL A 152 0.75 1.93 -1.69
C VAL A 152 0.85 3.45 -1.59
N LEU A 153 0.03 4.10 -0.77
CA LEU A 153 0.02 5.57 -0.69
C LEU A 153 1.40 6.13 -0.33
N SER A 154 2.07 5.52 0.66
CA SER A 154 3.42 5.91 1.08
C SER A 154 4.46 5.80 -0.05
N LEU A 155 4.28 4.85 -0.98
CA LEU A 155 5.21 4.61 -2.09
C LEU A 155 5.13 5.68 -3.19
N ILE A 156 3.98 6.35 -3.33
CA ILE A 156 3.77 7.36 -4.38
C ILE A 156 4.08 8.79 -3.92
N VAL A 157 4.22 9.02 -2.60
CA VAL A 157 4.51 10.34 -2.03
C VAL A 157 5.70 11.05 -2.70
N PRO A 158 6.87 10.42 -2.91
CA PRO A 158 8.02 11.12 -3.49
C PRO A 158 7.71 11.72 -4.86
N HIS A 159 6.90 11.03 -5.67
CA HIS A 159 6.50 11.50 -7.00
C HIS A 159 5.65 12.77 -6.91
N PHE A 160 4.58 12.75 -6.11
CA PHE A 160 3.64 13.87 -6.01
C PHE A 160 4.26 15.08 -5.30
N ARG A 161 5.06 14.85 -4.25
CA ARG A 161 5.81 15.92 -3.59
C ARG A 161 6.77 16.64 -4.53
N SER A 162 7.49 15.88 -5.37
CA SER A 162 8.42 16.46 -6.35
C SER A 162 7.72 17.21 -7.48
N ARG A 163 6.52 16.79 -7.88
CA ARG A 163 5.80 17.35 -9.03
C ARG A 163 4.91 18.54 -8.68
N TYR A 164 4.36 18.56 -7.47
CA TYR A 164 3.39 19.55 -7.00
C TYR A 164 3.96 20.28 -5.78
N THR A 165 5.06 21.01 -5.97
CA THR A 165 5.81 21.63 -4.86
C THR A 165 5.07 22.79 -4.20
N THR A 166 4.31 23.56 -4.97
CA THR A 166 3.60 24.78 -4.54
C THR A 166 2.10 24.58 -4.33
N GLN A 167 1.59 23.37 -4.57
CA GLN A 167 0.16 23.07 -4.51
C GLN A 167 -0.11 22.10 -3.37
N PRO A 168 -0.96 22.45 -2.39
CA PRO A 168 -1.38 21.50 -1.38
C PRO A 168 -2.27 20.43 -2.03
N TRP A 169 -2.07 19.18 -1.64
CA TRP A 169 -2.83 18.07 -2.20
C TRP A 169 -3.19 17.03 -1.16
N ILE A 170 -4.30 16.33 -1.41
CA ILE A 170 -4.75 15.17 -0.65
C ILE A 170 -4.91 14.00 -1.63
N ILE A 171 -4.24 12.89 -1.34
CA ILE A 171 -4.50 11.61 -2.02
C ILE A 171 -5.14 10.67 -1.01
N TYR A 172 -6.37 10.23 -1.29
CA TYR A 172 -7.22 9.58 -0.30
C TYR A 172 -7.64 8.17 -0.72
N ASP A 173 -7.25 7.14 0.03
CA ASP A 173 -7.72 5.77 -0.16
C ASP A 173 -9.13 5.58 0.45
N THR A 174 -10.13 5.63 -0.43
CA THR A 174 -11.54 5.43 -0.11
C THR A 174 -11.88 4.02 0.39
N GLY A 175 -11.01 3.03 0.16
CA GLY A 175 -11.16 1.67 0.65
C GLY A 175 -10.71 1.53 2.10
N ARG A 176 -9.60 2.17 2.46
CA ARG A 176 -8.97 2.08 3.79
C ARG A 176 -9.35 3.22 4.75
N ASN A 177 -10.01 4.27 4.26
CA ASN A 177 -10.30 5.48 5.04
C ASN A 177 -9.01 6.18 5.55
N VAL A 178 -7.97 6.15 4.73
CA VAL A 178 -6.66 6.75 5.02
C VAL A 178 -6.25 7.60 3.83
N GLY A 179 -5.78 8.82 4.08
CA GLY A 179 -5.24 9.71 3.07
C GLY A 179 -3.94 10.35 3.50
N LEU A 180 -3.24 10.90 2.51
CA LEU A 180 -2.02 11.68 2.72
C LEU A 180 -2.27 13.11 2.29
N TYR A 181 -2.09 14.04 3.23
CA TYR A 181 -2.18 15.47 3.01
C TYR A 181 -0.77 16.08 2.92
N TYR A 182 -0.51 16.82 1.85
CA TYR A 182 0.69 17.60 1.67
C TYR A 182 0.37 19.09 1.78
N ASP A 183 1.01 19.77 2.73
CA ASP A 183 0.80 21.20 3.02
C ASP A 183 1.81 22.12 2.30
N THR A 184 2.51 21.62 1.28
CA THR A 184 3.69 22.22 0.60
C THR A 184 5.04 22.05 1.31
N ARG A 185 5.07 21.50 2.53
CA ARG A 185 6.31 21.27 3.30
C ARG A 185 6.43 19.83 3.78
N THR A 186 5.38 19.35 4.45
CA THR A 186 5.29 18.07 5.13
C THR A 186 4.11 17.26 4.60
N VAL A 187 4.21 15.94 4.73
CA VAL A 187 3.13 15.02 4.39
C VAL A 187 2.63 14.41 5.69
N GLN A 188 1.33 14.49 5.92
CA GLN A 188 0.67 13.99 7.12
C GLN A 188 -0.42 12.99 6.73
N GLU A 189 -0.61 11.98 7.56
CA GLU A 189 -1.72 11.04 7.41
C GLU A 189 -3.00 11.68 7.96
N ILE A 190 -4.08 11.55 7.20
CA ILE A 190 -5.40 12.07 7.56
C ILE A 190 -6.46 10.97 7.37
N SER A 191 -7.56 11.08 8.11
CA SER A 191 -8.74 10.25 7.93
C SER A 191 -10.00 11.12 7.99
N PHE A 192 -11.03 10.74 7.24
CA PHE A 192 -12.33 11.41 7.29
C PHE A 192 -13.34 10.63 8.14
N SER A 193 -14.42 11.32 8.51
CA SER A 193 -15.53 10.70 9.19
C SER A 193 -16.24 9.68 8.28
N GLN A 194 -16.93 8.70 8.87
CA GLN A 194 -17.62 7.66 8.08
C GLN A 194 -18.73 8.23 7.16
N LYS A 195 -19.33 9.38 7.52
CA LYS A 195 -20.35 10.03 6.71
C LYS A 195 -19.75 10.57 5.41
N ASP A 196 -18.63 11.28 5.51
CA ASP A 196 -17.93 11.85 4.35
C ASP A 196 -17.37 10.76 3.42
N LEU A 197 -16.99 9.60 3.98
CA LEU A 197 -16.48 8.47 3.19
C LEU A 197 -17.50 7.91 2.19
N ALA A 198 -18.80 7.92 2.53
CA ALA A 198 -19.85 7.37 1.67
C ALA A 198 -19.96 8.14 0.35
N GLU A 199 -19.85 9.46 0.42
CA GLU A 199 -19.87 10.37 -0.74
C GLU A 199 -18.63 10.15 -1.63
N LEU A 200 -17.45 9.98 -1.01
CA LEU A 200 -16.17 9.81 -1.71
C LEU A 200 -16.04 8.48 -2.48
N LYS A 201 -16.77 7.42 -2.10
CA LYS A 201 -16.74 6.12 -2.80
C LYS A 201 -17.20 6.21 -4.26
N SER A 202 -18.05 7.19 -4.57
CA SER A 202 -18.51 7.49 -5.93
C SER A 202 -17.38 7.97 -6.86
N GLY A 203 -16.29 8.49 -6.28
CA GLY A 203 -15.16 9.08 -6.99
C GLY A 203 -15.36 10.52 -7.45
N LYS A 204 -16.49 11.14 -7.07
CA LYS A 204 -16.79 12.56 -7.29
C LYS A 204 -16.99 13.24 -5.95
N LEU A 205 -16.43 14.44 -5.82
CA LEU A 205 -16.84 15.36 -4.77
C LEU A 205 -18.18 15.99 -5.16
N ASP A 206 -19.00 16.33 -4.16
CA ASP A 206 -20.18 17.14 -4.39
C ASP A 206 -19.80 18.51 -4.93
N ASN A 207 -20.63 19.07 -5.82
CA ASN A 207 -20.36 20.35 -6.48
C ASN A 207 -20.13 21.50 -5.48
N GLU A 208 -20.70 21.43 -4.27
CA GLU A 208 -20.50 22.41 -3.21
C GLU A 208 -19.07 22.40 -2.63
N LYS A 209 -18.38 21.25 -2.70
CA LYS A 209 -17.01 21.07 -2.21
C LYS A 209 -15.95 21.40 -3.28
N LEU A 210 -16.37 21.52 -4.53
CA LEU A 210 -15.51 21.82 -5.67
C LEU A 210 -15.30 23.33 -5.83
N SER A 211 -14.15 23.71 -6.37
CA SER A 211 -13.92 25.06 -6.87
C SER A 211 -14.98 25.42 -7.93
N GLY A 212 -15.42 26.68 -7.95
CA GLY A 212 -16.44 27.14 -8.92
C GLY A 212 -16.02 26.96 -10.38
N GLU A 213 -14.71 26.86 -10.65
CA GLU A 213 -14.15 26.65 -11.99
C GLU A 213 -13.86 25.18 -12.32
N GLU A 214 -13.83 24.27 -11.33
CA GLU A 214 -13.45 22.86 -11.53
C GLU A 214 -14.36 22.16 -12.55
N ALA A 215 -15.67 22.39 -12.48
CA ALA A 215 -16.63 21.83 -13.43
C ALA A 215 -16.34 22.28 -14.87
N PHE A 216 -15.91 23.53 -15.05
CA PHE A 216 -15.50 24.07 -16.34
C PHE A 216 -14.21 23.41 -16.85
N PHE A 217 -13.20 23.24 -15.98
CA PHE A 217 -11.96 22.53 -16.35
C PHE A 217 -12.21 21.07 -16.73
N GLN A 218 -13.08 20.37 -16.02
CA GLN A 218 -13.46 18.99 -16.40
C GLN A 218 -14.13 18.94 -17.76
N GLN A 219 -14.97 19.93 -18.10
CA GLN A 219 -15.59 20.01 -19.41
C GLN A 219 -14.55 20.25 -20.52
N LEU A 220 -13.63 21.19 -20.32
CA LEU A 220 -12.53 21.45 -21.25
C LEU A 220 -11.67 20.19 -21.48
N TRP A 221 -11.37 19.45 -20.40
CA TRP A 221 -10.62 18.20 -20.49
C TRP A 221 -11.36 17.15 -21.33
N LYS A 222 -12.67 16.99 -21.13
CA LYS A 222 -13.50 16.06 -21.91
C LYS A 222 -13.55 16.44 -23.38
N GLU A 223 -13.68 17.73 -23.68
CA GLU A 223 -13.68 18.22 -25.06
C GLU A 223 -12.33 17.99 -25.74
N TYR A 224 -11.23 18.33 -25.07
CA TYR A 224 -9.87 18.05 -25.54
C TYR A 224 -9.66 16.55 -25.81
N PHE A 225 -10.06 15.69 -24.87
CA PHE A 225 -9.92 14.24 -25.01
C PHE A 225 -10.71 13.72 -26.22
N ARG A 226 -11.95 14.20 -26.41
CA ARG A 226 -12.79 13.83 -27.56
C ARG A 226 -12.21 14.34 -28.87
N SER A 227 -11.70 15.57 -28.92
CA SER A 227 -11.19 16.17 -30.15
C SER A 227 -9.91 15.51 -30.66
N ILE A 228 -9.03 15.06 -29.75
CA ILE A 228 -7.76 14.42 -30.13
C ILE A 228 -7.90 12.91 -30.38
N THR A 229 -9.06 12.31 -30.04
CA THR A 229 -9.29 10.88 -30.19
C THR A 229 -9.45 10.49 -31.66
N ILE A 230 -8.56 9.62 -32.14
CA ILE A 230 -8.64 9.00 -33.48
C ILE A 230 -9.62 7.82 -33.40
N LYS A 231 -10.81 7.97 -33.98
CA LYS A 231 -11.91 6.99 -33.88
C LYS A 231 -11.53 5.61 -34.41
N GLU A 232 -10.73 5.57 -35.47
CA GLU A 232 -10.27 4.34 -36.13
C GLU A 232 -9.31 3.52 -35.26
N ARG A 233 -8.70 4.14 -34.23
CA ARG A 233 -7.76 3.49 -33.30
C ARG A 233 -8.42 3.01 -32.00
N ILE A 234 -9.74 3.16 -31.85
CA ILE A 234 -10.43 2.76 -30.63
C ILE A 234 -10.40 1.23 -30.48
N ASN A 235 -9.72 0.75 -29.43
CA ASN A 235 -9.70 -0.65 -29.05
C ASN A 235 -10.01 -0.81 -27.55
N LEU A 236 -11.28 -1.05 -27.22
CA LEU A 236 -11.74 -1.16 -25.84
C LEU A 236 -11.14 -2.35 -25.09
N LYS A 237 -10.77 -3.43 -25.79
CA LYS A 237 -10.11 -4.60 -25.17
C LYS A 237 -8.71 -4.20 -24.68
N LEU A 238 -7.93 -3.56 -25.55
CA LEU A 238 -6.59 -3.09 -25.24
C LEU A 238 -6.61 -1.98 -24.18
N GLN A 239 -7.57 -1.04 -24.28
CA GLN A 239 -7.77 0.01 -23.28
C GLN A 239 -7.98 -0.58 -21.88
N ARG A 240 -8.84 -1.61 -21.74
CA ARG A 240 -9.08 -2.28 -20.44
C ARG A 240 -7.85 -3.01 -19.89
N GLN A 241 -6.95 -3.49 -20.75
CA GLN A 241 -5.70 -4.13 -20.33
C GLN A 241 -4.71 -3.09 -19.77
N HIS A 242 -4.56 -1.93 -20.42
CA HIS A 242 -3.64 -0.90 -19.96
C HIS A 242 -4.21 0.01 -18.86
N MET A 243 -5.51 0.26 -18.89
CA MET A 243 -6.28 1.08 -17.95
C MET A 243 -7.41 0.23 -17.34
N PRO A 244 -7.13 -0.51 -16.25
CA PRO A 244 -8.13 -1.35 -15.59
C PRO A 244 -9.36 -0.54 -15.15
N LYS A 245 -10.56 -1.12 -15.34
CA LYS A 245 -11.85 -0.48 -15.06
C LYS A 245 -12.00 0.11 -13.65
N ARG A 246 -11.31 -0.44 -12.65
CA ARG A 246 -11.36 0.07 -11.25
C ARG A 246 -10.96 1.55 -11.14
N TYR A 247 -10.16 2.06 -12.06
CA TYR A 247 -9.73 3.46 -12.08
C TYR A 247 -10.75 4.38 -12.76
N TRP A 248 -11.63 3.84 -13.62
CA TRP A 248 -12.48 4.64 -14.52
C TRP A 248 -13.44 5.56 -13.77
N LYS A 249 -13.90 5.15 -12.58
CA LYS A 249 -14.75 6.00 -11.72
C LYS A 249 -14.07 7.31 -11.28
N TYR A 250 -12.74 7.38 -11.32
CA TYR A 250 -11.96 8.57 -10.97
C TYR A 250 -11.44 9.34 -12.19
N LEU A 251 -11.74 8.90 -13.41
CA LEU A 251 -11.22 9.49 -14.65
C LEU A 251 -12.33 10.30 -15.35
N PRO A 252 -12.28 11.64 -15.32
CA PRO A 252 -13.28 12.47 -15.99
C PRO A 252 -13.39 12.18 -17.49
N GLU A 253 -12.30 11.77 -18.15
CA GLU A 253 -12.30 11.44 -19.59
C GLU A 253 -13.07 10.17 -19.96
N ILE A 254 -13.36 9.28 -19.00
CA ILE A 254 -14.11 8.03 -19.24
C ILE A 254 -15.59 8.18 -18.87
N GLN A 255 -15.93 9.19 -18.06
CA GLN A 255 -17.27 9.44 -17.55
C GLN A 255 -18.19 10.17 -18.54
#